data_AF-A0A1F7WV56-F1
#
_entry.id   AF-A0A1F7WV56-F1
#
_cell.length_a   1.000
_cell.length_b   1.000
_cell.length_c   1.000
_cell.angle_alpha   90.00
_cell.angle_beta   90.00
_cell.angle_gamma   90.00
#
_symmetry.space_group_name_H-M   'P 1'
#
loop_
_entity.id
_entity.type
_entity.pdbx_description
1 polymer ?
#
loop_
_entity_poly.entity_id
_entity_poly.type
_entity_poly.pdbx_seq_one_letter_code
_entity_poly.pdbx_strand_id
1 'polypeptide(L)'
;MNWRTHKRQLLRDPEVRHALKESELEFQIAKSIIEARIKRGMTQKELARRLNTKQSVISRVETVKTTPSLSFLKRVAEVLDTSLRVQIGT
;
A
#
# COMPACT_ATOMS: atom_id res chain seq x y z
N MET A 1 15.88 15.86 -17.62
CA MET A 1 15.74 15.95 -16.15
C MET A 1 15.42 14.56 -15.60
N ASN A 2 16.12 14.05 -14.57
CA ASN A 2 15.85 12.71 -14.02
C ASN A 2 14.86 12.76 -12.85
N TRP A 3 14.14 11.65 -12.58
CA TRP A 3 13.13 11.55 -11.52
C TRP A 3 13.67 11.92 -10.13
N ARG A 4 14.90 11.53 -9.80
CA ARG A 4 15.52 11.81 -8.48
C ARG A 4 15.75 13.31 -8.28
N THR A 5 16.09 14.04 -9.35
CA THR A 5 16.28 15.49 -9.33
C THR A 5 14.94 16.20 -9.24
N HIS A 6 13.94 15.77 -10.02
CA HIS A 6 12.60 16.36 -10.00
C HIS A 6 11.88 16.16 -8.65
N LYS A 7 11.94 14.94 -8.09
CA LYS A 7 11.41 14.63 -6.74
C LYS A 7 12.04 15.53 -5.66
N ARG A 8 13.36 15.76 -5.72
CA ARG A 8 14.05 16.65 -4.76
C ARG A 8 13.56 18.10 -4.85
N GLN A 9 13.19 18.58 -6.03
CA GLN A 9 12.65 19.92 -6.18
C GLN A 9 11.22 20.01 -5.66
N LEU A 10 10.36 19.04 -5.97
CA LEU A 10 8.99 18.97 -5.43
C LEU A 10 8.98 18.94 -3.90
N LEU A 11 9.89 18.18 -3.27
CA LEU A 11 10.01 18.13 -1.81
C LEU A 11 10.49 19.43 -1.15
N ARG A 12 10.93 20.44 -1.91
CA ARG A 12 11.24 21.77 -1.35
C ARG A 12 9.98 22.58 -1.05
N ASP A 13 8.88 22.27 -1.74
CA ASP A 13 7.59 22.88 -1.51
C ASP A 13 6.98 22.35 -0.18
N PRO A 14 6.68 23.23 0.80
CA PRO A 14 6.02 22.84 2.05
C PRO A 14 4.67 22.15 1.85
N GLU A 15 3.87 22.55 0.86
CA GLU A 15 2.54 21.97 0.60
C GLU A 15 2.68 20.53 0.11
N VAL A 16 3.64 20.29 -0.78
CA VAL A 16 3.97 18.94 -1.26
C VAL A 16 4.47 18.06 -0.12
N ARG A 17 5.33 18.59 0.76
CA ARG A 17 5.79 17.83 1.95
C ARG A 17 4.64 17.49 2.89
N HIS A 18 3.73 18.43 3.12
CA HIS A 18 2.58 18.22 3.98
C HIS A 18 1.66 17.14 3.42
N ALA A 19 1.26 17.27 2.16
CA ALA A 19 0.40 16.30 1.49
C ALA A 19 1.03 14.89 1.45
N LEU A 20 2.34 14.78 1.24
CA LEU A 20 3.05 13.50 1.31
C LEU A 20 3.01 12.91 2.72
N LYS A 21 3.24 13.73 3.74
CA LYS A 21 3.24 13.29 5.13
C LYS A 21 1.86 12.80 5.58
N GLU A 22 0.79 13.44 5.12
CA GLU A 22 -0.58 13.04 5.47
C GLU A 22 -0.98 11.67 4.91
N SER A 23 -0.45 11.27 3.76
CA SER A 23 -0.77 9.97 3.12
C SER A 23 0.34 8.92 3.27
N GLU A 24 1.42 9.22 4.00
CA GLU A 24 2.62 8.38 4.08
C GLU A 24 2.29 6.97 4.61
N LEU A 25 1.41 6.87 5.61
CA LEU A 25 1.02 5.60 6.20
C LEU A 25 0.27 4.72 5.18
N GLU A 26 -0.70 5.30 4.47
CA GLU A 26 -1.47 4.60 3.45
C GLU A 26 -0.59 4.15 2.29
N PHE A 27 0.39 4.95 1.88
CA PHE A 27 1.40 4.56 0.90
C PHE A 27 2.22 3.36 1.39
N GLN A 28 2.67 3.36 2.65
CA GLN A 28 3.44 2.25 3.21
C GLN A 28 2.62 0.96 3.30
N ILE A 29 1.35 1.05 3.68
CA ILE A 29 0.43 -0.09 3.70
C ILE A 29 0.25 -0.64 2.28
N ALA A 30 -0.10 0.21 1.31
CA ALA A 30 -0.30 -0.18 -0.08
C ALA A 30 0.95 -0.85 -0.67
N LYS A 31 2.12 -0.23 -0.46
CA LYS A 31 3.42 -0.77 -0.89
C LYS A 31 3.68 -2.16 -0.29
N SER A 32 3.47 -2.32 1.02
CA SER A 32 3.69 -3.60 1.71
C SER A 32 2.81 -4.72 1.16
N ILE A 33 1.54 -4.40 0.84
CA ILE A 33 0.61 -5.36 0.21
C ILE A 33 1.08 -5.73 -1.20
N ILE A 34 1.46 -4.74 -2.02
CA ILE A 34 1.96 -4.96 -3.39
C ILE A 34 3.19 -5.86 -3.37
N GLU A 35 4.16 -5.56 -2.51
CA GLU A 35 5.41 -6.33 -2.39
C GLU A 35 5.13 -7.77 -1.95
N ALA A 36 4.29 -7.97 -0.92
CA ALA A 36 3.91 -9.30 -0.47
C ALA A 36 3.17 -10.09 -1.56
N ARG A 37 2.26 -9.44 -2.30
CA ARG A 37 1.52 -10.05 -3.41
C ARG A 37 2.44 -10.48 -4.55
N ILE A 38 3.36 -9.60 -4.97
CA ILE A 38 4.33 -9.88 -6.05
C ILE A 38 5.28 -10.99 -5.63
N LYS A 39 5.77 -10.98 -4.37
CA LYS A 39 6.64 -12.04 -3.84
C LYS A 39 5.97 -13.42 -3.88
N ARG A 40 4.64 -13.48 -3.76
CA ARG A 40 3.84 -14.70 -3.89
C ARG A 40 3.42 -15.01 -5.33
N GLY A 41 3.87 -14.23 -6.33
CA GLY A 41 3.55 -14.44 -7.74
C GLY A 41 2.07 -14.21 -8.09
N MET A 42 1.33 -13.45 -7.27
CA MET A 42 -0.12 -13.28 -7.46
C MET A 42 -0.46 -12.00 -8.23
N THR A 43 -1.44 -12.10 -9.11
CA THR A 43 -2.13 -10.94 -9.70
C THR A 43 -3.13 -10.32 -8.71
N GLN A 44 -3.56 -9.08 -8.95
CA GLN A 44 -4.62 -8.45 -8.14
C GLN A 44 -5.93 -9.26 -8.19
N LYS A 45 -6.25 -9.87 -9.35
CA LYS A 45 -7.45 -10.70 -9.54
C LYS A 45 -7.39 -11.98 -8.70
N GLU A 46 -6.23 -12.61 -8.62
CA GLU A 46 -6.05 -13.82 -7.80
C GLU A 46 -6.11 -13.53 -6.31
N LEU A 47 -5.47 -12.45 -5.86
CA LEU A 47 -5.59 -12.01 -4.47
C LEU A 47 -7.05 -11.70 -4.11
N ALA A 48 -7.76 -10.99 -5.00
CA ALA A 48 -9.18 -10.68 -4.81
C ALA A 48 -10.03 -11.95 -4.68
N ARG A 49 -9.80 -12.95 -5.55
CA ARG A 49 -10.50 -14.24 -5.51
C ARG A 49 -10.26 -14.97 -4.18
N ARG A 50 -9.02 -15.04 -3.71
CA ARG A 50 -8.70 -15.68 -2.41
C ARG A 50 -9.28 -14.93 -1.22
N LEU A 51 -9.39 -13.59 -1.31
CA LEU A 51 -10.02 -12.75 -0.30
C LEU A 51 -11.55 -12.66 -0.44
N ASN A 52 -12.17 -13.42 -1.36
CA ASN A 52 -13.60 -13.33 -1.64
C ASN A 52 -14.07 -11.87 -1.82
N THR A 53 -13.38 -11.11 -2.66
CA THR A 53 -13.66 -9.69 -2.94
C THR A 53 -13.46 -9.37 -4.42
N LYS A 54 -13.76 -8.14 -4.83
CA LYS A 54 -13.60 -7.68 -6.22
C LYS A 54 -12.16 -7.20 -6.47
N GLN A 55 -11.64 -7.41 -7.68
CA GLN A 55 -10.32 -6.90 -8.07
C GLN A 55 -10.25 -5.36 -7.97
N SER A 56 -11.36 -4.65 -8.17
CA SER A 56 -11.45 -3.20 -7.94
C SER A 56 -11.25 -2.78 -6.48
N VAL A 57 -11.52 -3.66 -5.51
CA VAL A 57 -11.20 -3.41 -4.09
C VAL A 57 -9.69 -3.45 -3.89
N ILE A 58 -9.02 -4.48 -4.42
CA ILE A 58 -7.55 -4.61 -4.35
C ILE A 58 -6.88 -3.43 -5.05
N SER A 59 -7.34 -3.07 -6.24
CA SER A 59 -6.84 -1.91 -6.98
C SER A 59 -6.95 -0.61 -6.18
N ARG A 60 -8.09 -0.35 -5.51
CA ARG A 60 -8.24 0.85 -4.67
C ARG A 60 -7.31 0.86 -3.48
N VAL A 61 -7.08 -0.28 -2.83
CA VAL A 61 -6.11 -0.39 -1.73
C VAL A 61 -4.69 -0.12 -2.22
N GLU A 62 -4.28 -0.75 -3.32
CA GLU A 62 -2.93 -0.60 -3.88
C GLU A 62 -2.66 0.79 -4.49
N THR A 63 -3.72 1.54 -4.81
CA THR A 63 -3.63 2.91 -5.35
C THR A 63 -3.97 3.99 -4.33
N VAL A 64 -4.04 3.63 -3.03
CA VAL A 64 -4.25 4.61 -1.94
C VAL A 64 -5.59 5.36 -2.07
N LYS A 65 -6.57 4.76 -2.77
CA LYS A 65 -7.92 5.33 -2.91
C LYS A 65 -8.86 4.95 -1.76
N THR A 66 -8.40 4.07 -0.86
CA THR A 66 -9.12 3.68 0.34
C THR A 66 -8.12 3.20 1.39
N THR A 67 -8.35 3.57 2.63
CA THR A 67 -7.60 3.02 3.76
C THR A 67 -8.20 1.66 4.13
N PRO A 68 -7.45 0.55 4.04
CA PRO A 68 -7.95 -0.76 4.44
C PRO A 68 -8.11 -0.85 5.95
N SER A 69 -9.11 -1.60 6.42
CA SER A 69 -9.28 -1.89 7.84
C SER A 69 -8.21 -2.88 8.34
N LEU A 70 -7.92 -2.88 9.65
CA LEU A 70 -7.07 -3.91 10.26
C LEU A 70 -7.58 -5.33 10.01
N SER A 71 -8.91 -5.53 9.99
CA SER A 71 -9.51 -6.83 9.66
C SER A 71 -9.21 -7.27 8.23
N PHE A 72 -9.21 -6.34 7.26
CA PHE A 72 -8.81 -6.62 5.90
C PHE A 72 -7.32 -6.98 5.82
N LEU A 73 -6.45 -6.23 6.52
CA LEU A 73 -5.01 -6.49 6.56
C LEU A 73 -4.67 -7.86 7.14
N LYS A 74 -5.38 -8.31 8.19
CA LYS A 74 -5.24 -9.67 8.74
C LYS A 74 -5.56 -10.74 7.71
N ARG A 75 -6.69 -10.61 7.01
CA ARG A 75 -7.09 -11.55 5.94
C ARG A 75 -6.11 -11.57 4.77
N VAL A 76 -5.57 -10.40 4.40
CA VAL A 76 -4.51 -10.31 3.38
C VAL A 76 -3.28 -11.10 3.83
N ALA A 77 -2.86 -10.93 5.09
CA ALA A 77 -1.72 -11.64 5.64
C ALA A 77 -1.93 -13.18 5.62
N GLU A 78 -3.11 -13.64 6.04
CA GLU A 78 -3.50 -15.06 5.99
C GLU A 78 -3.44 -15.62 4.55
N VAL A 79 -4.07 -14.94 3.58
CA VAL A 79 -4.13 -15.37 2.18
C VAL A 79 -2.75 -15.41 1.51
N LEU A 80 -1.86 -14.50 1.90
CA LEU A 80 -0.50 -14.40 1.40
C LEU A 80 0.49 -15.22 2.24
N ASP A 81 0.02 -16.00 3.21
CA ASP A 81 0.84 -16.83 4.10
C ASP A 81 1.98 -16.00 4.74
N THR A 82 1.62 -14.85 5.32
CA THR A 82 2.55 -13.90 5.95
C THR A 82 1.99 -13.39 7.27
N SER A 83 2.79 -12.63 8.01
CA SER A 83 2.43 -12.04 9.29
C SER A 83 2.16 -10.53 9.18
N LEU A 84 1.05 -10.06 9.76
CA LEU A 84 0.84 -8.63 9.99
C LEU A 84 1.66 -8.18 11.21
N ARG A 85 2.59 -7.23 11.04
CA ARG A 85 3.33 -6.60 12.13
C ARG A 85 2.99 -5.12 12.19
N VAL A 86 2.71 -4.63 13.39
CA VAL A 86 2.48 -3.21 13.67
C VAL A 86 3.58 -2.74 14.60
N GLN A 87 4.23 -1.64 14.24
CA GLN A 87 5.26 -1.00 15.06
C GLN A 87 4.85 0.46 15.24
N ILE A 88 4.99 0.96 16.48
CA ILE A 88 4.78 2.36 16.82
C ILE A 88 6.16 2.91 17.15
N GLY A 89 6.57 3.96 16.43
CA GLY A 89 7.83 4.65 16.67
C GLY A 89 7.70 5.72 17.77
N THR A 90 8.80 5.98 18.46
CA THR A 90 9.04 7.16 19.30
C THR A 90 9.98 8.13 18.60
#